data_AF-A0A0S6XB68-F1
#
_entry.id   AF-A0A0S6XB68-F1
#
_cell.length_a   1.000
_cell.length_b   1.000
_cell.length_c   1.000
_cell.angle_alpha   90.00
_cell.angle_beta   90.00
_cell.angle_gamma   90.00
#
_symmetry.space_group_name_H-M   'P 1'
#
loop_
_entity.id
_entity.type
_entity.pdbx_description
1 polymer ?
#
loop_
_entity_poly.entity_id
_entity_poly.type
_entity_poly.pdbx_seq_one_letter_code
_entity_poly.pdbx_strand_id
1 'polypeptide(L)'
;MRDTTMLYKYTPGDDVEHAFEDRGWRAWRLRVGNAGVWMVHCHTLQHMIMGMQTVWIMGDAAQITSKAEPYVQGYLTYGGSAYGNASYDPLVMHWFD
;
A
#
# COMPACT_ATOMS: atom_id res chain seq x y z
N MET A 1 -14.85 -0.67 -9.13
CA MET A 1 -13.46 -1.09 -8.83
C MET A 1 -13.10 -0.56 -7.45
N ARG A 2 -12.30 -1.27 -6.64
CA ARG A 2 -11.98 -0.90 -5.25
C ARG A 2 -10.52 -1.25 -4.96
N ASP A 3 -9.84 -0.44 -4.15
CA ASP A 3 -8.47 -0.70 -3.65
C ASP A 3 -8.45 -1.36 -2.27
N THR A 4 -9.48 -1.10 -1.44
CA THR A 4 -9.54 -1.56 -0.04
C THR A 4 -10.77 -2.41 0.21
N THR A 5 -10.57 -3.51 0.96
CA THR A 5 -11.67 -4.36 1.42
C THR A 5 -11.50 -4.81 2.86
N MET A 6 -12.61 -5.02 3.56
CA MET A 6 -12.61 -5.54 4.92
C MET A 6 -12.37 -7.06 4.94
N LEU A 7 -11.50 -7.50 5.85
CA LEU A 7 -11.38 -8.89 6.29
C LEU A 7 -12.17 -9.03 7.60
N TYR A 8 -13.21 -9.85 7.59
CA TYR A 8 -14.02 -10.13 8.78
C TYR A 8 -13.61 -11.47 9.37
N LYS A 9 -13.68 -11.58 10.70
CA LYS A 9 -13.61 -12.84 11.42
C LYS A 9 -14.98 -13.50 11.52
N TYR A 10 -15.02 -14.83 11.63
CA TYR A 10 -16.25 -15.62 11.77
C TYR A 10 -16.76 -15.72 13.22
N THR A 11 -15.98 -15.28 14.21
CA THR A 11 -16.34 -15.35 15.63
C THR A 11 -16.88 -14.01 16.16
N PRO A 12 -17.87 -14.05 17.08
CA PRO A 12 -18.35 -12.86 17.77
C PRO A 12 -17.42 -12.43 18.91
N GLY A 13 -17.46 -11.14 19.28
CA GLY A 13 -16.72 -10.61 20.43
C GLY A 13 -15.20 -10.67 20.28
N ASP A 14 -14.45 -10.34 21.33
CA ASP A 14 -12.98 -10.28 21.29
C ASP A 14 -12.34 -11.57 21.81
N ASP A 15 -12.91 -12.73 21.46
CA ASP A 15 -12.45 -14.05 21.94
C ASP A 15 -10.92 -14.21 21.86
N VAL A 16 -10.27 -14.06 23.02
CA VAL A 16 -8.81 -14.13 23.23
C VAL A 16 -8.35 -15.53 23.61
N GLU A 17 -9.27 -16.45 23.89
CA GLU A 17 -8.94 -17.81 24.35
C GLU A 17 -8.22 -18.61 23.25
N HIS A 18 -8.43 -18.21 21.99
CA HIS A 18 -7.89 -18.85 20.80
C HIS A 18 -6.97 -17.92 20.01
N ALA A 19 -6.06 -17.23 20.71
CA ALA A 19 -5.03 -16.45 20.05
C ALA A 19 -4.24 -17.33 19.06
N PHE A 20 -3.94 -16.78 17.88
CA PHE A 20 -3.17 -17.43 16.80
C PHE A 20 -3.88 -18.53 15.99
N GLU A 21 -5.19 -18.69 16.12
CA GLU A 21 -5.99 -19.51 15.19
C GLU A 21 -6.53 -18.69 14.01
N ASP A 22 -6.61 -19.29 12.82
CA ASP A 22 -7.22 -18.66 11.65
C ASP A 22 -8.73 -18.47 11.87
N ARG A 23 -9.18 -17.20 11.87
CA ARG A 23 -10.58 -16.83 12.13
C ARG A 23 -11.32 -16.23 10.94
N GLY A 24 -10.67 -16.12 9.79
CA GLY A 24 -11.23 -15.51 8.59
C GLY A 24 -10.22 -15.50 7.45
N TRP A 25 -10.70 -15.39 6.22
CA TRP A 25 -9.85 -15.23 5.05
C TRP A 25 -10.46 -14.29 4.02
N ARG A 26 -9.60 -13.74 3.16
CA ARG A 26 -9.98 -12.90 2.03
C ARG A 26 -9.12 -13.29 0.85
N ALA A 27 -9.75 -13.52 -0.30
CA ALA A 27 -9.06 -13.73 -1.56
C ALA A 27 -9.38 -12.60 -2.53
N TRP A 28 -8.36 -12.18 -3.27
CA TRP A 28 -8.50 -11.25 -4.39
C TRP A 28 -7.99 -11.91 -5.65
N ARG A 29 -8.66 -11.63 -6.77
CA ARG A 29 -8.10 -11.86 -8.09
C ARG A 29 -7.78 -10.51 -8.69
N LEU A 30 -6.52 -10.29 -9.01
CA LEU A 30 -6.00 -9.03 -9.52
C LEU A 30 -5.34 -9.27 -10.86
N ARG A 31 -5.47 -8.30 -11.78
CA ARG A 31 -4.66 -8.22 -12.99
C ARG A 31 -3.74 -7.02 -12.83
N VAL A 32 -2.45 -7.27 -12.68
CA VAL A 32 -1.45 -6.20 -12.60
C VAL A 32 -1.21 -5.67 -14.00
N GLY A 33 -1.68 -4.44 -14.25
CA GLY A 33 -1.48 -3.76 -15.54
C GLY A 33 -0.22 -2.89 -15.59
N ASN A 34 0.34 -2.53 -14.43
CA ASN A 34 1.45 -1.59 -14.30
C ASN A 34 2.56 -2.23 -13.47
N ALA A 35 3.79 -2.19 -13.99
CA ALA A 35 4.97 -2.57 -13.24
C ALA A 35 5.18 -1.59 -12.06
N GLY A 36 5.68 -2.10 -10.94
CA GLY A 36 5.89 -1.28 -9.76
C GLY A 36 6.14 -2.09 -8.49
N VAL A 37 6.34 -1.34 -7.41
CA VAL A 37 6.48 -1.84 -6.05
C VAL A 37 5.24 -1.42 -5.27
N TRP A 38 4.40 -2.37 -4.92
CA TRP A 38 3.05 -2.13 -4.39
C TRP A 38 2.97 -2.59 -2.93
N MET A 39 2.58 -1.68 -2.03
CA MET A 39 2.36 -2.03 -0.63
C MET A 39 0.96 -2.64 -0.46
N VAL A 40 0.90 -3.81 0.16
CA VAL A 40 -0.35 -4.44 0.62
C VAL A 40 -0.30 -4.50 2.13
N HIS A 41 -1.26 -3.87 2.78
CA HIS A 41 -1.22 -3.71 4.23
C HIS A 41 -2.62 -3.65 4.83
N CYS A 42 -2.69 -3.78 6.15
CA CYS A 42 -3.89 -3.41 6.87
C CYS A 42 -4.02 -1.89 6.94
N HIS A 43 -5.20 -1.37 6.66
CA HIS A 43 -5.46 0.08 6.68
C HIS A 43 -5.71 0.64 8.10
N THR A 44 -5.03 0.06 9.09
CA THR A 44 -4.95 0.52 10.48
C THR A 44 -3.48 0.83 10.77
N LEU A 45 -3.16 2.11 10.99
CA LEU A 45 -1.77 2.59 11.04
C LEU A 45 -0.92 1.83 12.08
N GLN A 46 -1.46 1.59 13.27
CA GLN A 46 -0.79 0.83 14.32
C GLN A 46 -0.42 -0.59 13.86
N HIS A 47 -1.29 -1.24 13.09
CA HIS A 47 -0.98 -2.57 12.56
C HIS A 47 0.12 -2.53 11.51
N MET A 48 0.18 -1.49 10.67
CA MET A 48 1.28 -1.31 9.71
C MET A 48 2.61 -1.14 10.44
N ILE A 49 2.65 -0.30 11.48
CA ILE A 49 3.84 -0.05 12.30
C ILE A 49 4.31 -1.35 12.97
N MET A 50 3.38 -2.19 13.43
CA MET A 50 3.69 -3.51 14.00
C MET A 50 4.07 -4.57 12.95
N GLY A 51 4.07 -4.23 11.66
CA GLY A 51 4.58 -5.10 10.59
C GLY A 51 3.51 -5.83 9.77
N MET A 52 2.22 -5.53 9.93
CA MET A 52 1.15 -6.13 9.10
C MET A 52 1.07 -5.47 7.72
N GLN A 53 2.14 -5.69 6.94
CA GLN A 53 2.33 -5.20 5.59
C GLN A 53 3.25 -6.13 4.80
N THR A 54 3.07 -6.17 3.50
CA THR A 54 3.95 -6.85 2.56
C THR A 54 4.12 -6.01 1.30
N VAL A 55 5.20 -6.25 0.58
CA VAL A 55 5.52 -5.54 -0.65
C VAL A 55 5.45 -6.53 -1.81
N TRP A 56 4.68 -6.16 -2.84
CA TRP A 56 4.60 -6.91 -4.08
C TRP A 56 5.41 -6.21 -5.17
N ILE A 57 6.36 -6.94 -5.75
CA ILE A 57 7.22 -6.44 -6.82
C ILE A 57 6.74 -7.07 -8.13
N MET A 58 6.35 -6.24 -9.08
CA MET A 58 5.81 -6.67 -10.36
C MET A 58 6.58 -5.99 -11.49
N GLY A 59 7.19 -6.79 -12.36
CA GLY A 59 8.04 -6.32 -13.46
C GLY A 59 9.54 -6.34 -13.14
N ASP A 60 10.35 -6.00 -14.14
CA ASP A 60 11.81 -5.86 -14.00
C ASP A 60 12.23 -4.44 -13.59
N ALA A 61 13.53 -4.26 -13.33
CA ALA A 61 14.09 -2.98 -12.88
C ALA A 61 13.84 -1.83 -13.87
N ALA A 62 13.93 -2.09 -15.18
CA ALA A 62 13.72 -1.06 -16.19
C ALA A 62 12.24 -0.67 -16.28
N GLN A 63 11.34 -1.66 -16.21
CA GLN A 63 9.90 -1.43 -16.18
C GLN A 63 9.48 -0.61 -14.95
N ILE A 64 9.99 -0.97 -13.76
CA ILE A 64 9.69 -0.29 -12.49
C ILE A 64 10.19 1.16 -12.48
N THR A 65 11.38 1.42 -13.02
CA THR A 65 12.01 2.75 -12.96
C THR A 65 11.64 3.68 -14.12
N SER A 66 10.99 3.16 -15.17
CA SER A 66 10.68 3.89 -16.41
C SER A 66 9.91 5.21 -16.23
N LYS A 67 9.15 5.37 -15.14
CA LYS A 67 8.35 6.57 -14.84
C LYS A 67 8.65 7.17 -13.47
N ALA A 68 9.84 6.90 -12.92
CA ALA A 68 10.20 7.34 -11.58
C ALA A 68 10.41 8.85 -11.53
N GLU A 69 11.03 9.47 -12.54
CA GLU A 69 11.29 10.90 -12.56
C GLU A 69 10.14 11.70 -13.24
N PRO A 70 9.84 12.93 -12.78
CA PRO A 70 10.43 13.66 -11.63
C PRO A 70 9.86 13.26 -10.26
N TYR A 71 8.94 12.30 -10.21
CA TYR A 71 8.05 12.08 -9.07
C TYR A 71 8.73 11.40 -7.87
N VAL A 72 9.79 10.62 -8.09
CA VAL A 72 10.55 9.98 -7.02
C VAL A 72 11.47 10.99 -6.32
N GLN A 73 11.89 12.04 -7.02
CA GLN A 73 12.86 13.02 -6.51
C GLN A 73 12.39 13.71 -5.22
N GLY A 74 11.08 13.95 -5.10
CA GLY A 74 10.47 14.52 -3.90
C GLY A 74 10.60 13.64 -2.65
N TYR A 75 10.78 12.33 -2.80
CA TYR A 75 10.98 11.36 -1.71
C TYR A 75 12.45 11.13 -1.37
N LEU A 76 13.38 11.44 -2.29
CA LEU A 76 14.81 11.22 -2.10
C LEU A 76 15.50 12.32 -1.29
N THR A 77 14.81 13.44 -1.04
CA THR A 77 15.34 14.59 -0.30
C THR A 77 14.54 14.80 0.98
N TYR A 78 15.22 14.95 2.12
CA TYR A 78 14.55 15.33 3.37
C TYR A 78 13.88 16.70 3.23
N GLY A 79 12.57 16.79 3.49
CA GLY A 79 11.79 18.01 3.24
C GLY A 79 11.51 18.29 1.76
N GLY A 80 11.66 17.28 0.88
CA GLY A 80 11.33 17.39 -0.54
C GLY A 80 9.83 17.57 -0.82
N SER A 81 9.47 17.66 -2.09
CA SER A 81 8.13 18.05 -2.55
C SER A 81 7.04 16.96 -2.43
N ALA A 82 7.37 15.79 -1.88
CA ALA A 82 6.46 14.63 -1.80
C ALA A 82 5.18 14.87 -0.98
N TYR A 83 5.18 15.85 -0.06
CA TYR A 83 4.04 16.17 0.81
C TYR A 83 3.44 17.55 0.57
N GLY A 84 3.97 18.31 -0.40
CA GLY A 84 3.53 19.70 -0.64
C GLY A 84 3.87 20.65 0.52
N ASN A 85 3.46 21.90 0.40
CA ASN A 85 3.45 22.87 1.50
C ASN A 85 2.40 23.97 1.27
N ALA A 86 2.43 25.04 2.08
CA ALA A 86 1.48 26.15 1.98
C ALA A 86 1.50 26.92 0.65
N SER A 87 2.52 26.73 -0.19
CA SER A 87 2.73 27.42 -1.46
C SER A 87 2.65 26.51 -2.69
N TYR A 88 2.66 25.19 -2.52
CA TYR A 88 2.54 24.24 -3.63
C TYR A 88 1.96 22.88 -3.20
N ASP A 89 1.23 22.25 -4.12
CA ASP A 89 0.67 20.91 -3.92
C ASP A 89 1.74 19.81 -4.05
N PRO A 90 1.58 18.66 -3.35
CA PRO A 90 2.51 17.54 -3.47
C PRO A 90 2.66 17.07 -4.93
N LEU A 91 3.89 16.87 -5.39
CA LEU A 91 4.14 16.30 -6.71
C LEU A 91 4.03 14.77 -6.63
N VAL A 92 2.89 14.21 -7.07
CA VAL A 92 2.62 12.77 -7.00
C VAL A 92 2.42 12.16 -8.38
N MET A 93 2.76 10.86 -8.50
CA MET A 93 2.41 10.07 -9.69
C MET A 93 0.89 9.88 -9.76
N HIS A 94 0.24 10.57 -10.69
CA HIS A 94 -1.17 10.31 -11.02
C HIS A 94 -1.26 9.21 -12.09
N TRP A 95 -2.11 8.22 -11.85
CA TRP A 95 -2.31 7.06 -12.74
C TRP A 95 -3.72 6.96 -13.32
N PHE A 96 -4.58 7.92 -13.01
CA PHE A 96 -5.97 7.97 -13.46
C PHE A 96 -6.26 9.37 -13.99
N ASP A 97 -6.59 9.44 -15.27
CA ASP A 97 -7.24 10.61 -15.89
C ASP A 97 -8.76 10.54 -15.66
#